data_AF-A0A1Y4W6H7-F1
#
_entry.id   AF-A0A1Y4W6H7-F1
#
_cell.length_a   1.000
_cell.length_b   1.000
_cell.length_c   1.000
_cell.angle_alpha   90.00
_cell.angle_beta   90.00
_cell.angle_gamma   90.00
#
_symmetry.space_group_name_H-M   'P 1'
#
loop_
_entity.id
_entity.type
_entity.pdbx_description
1 polymer ?
#
loop_
_entity_poly.entity_id
_entity_poly.type
_entity_poly.pdbx_seq_one_letter_code
_entity_poly.pdbx_strand_id
1 'polypeptide(L)'
;MKQKSSFYYRYLSWTQKRELVSFIEQPLDNLPKGSAAYNEAYKFNSYIKMSKVKVKKNKIEVKIRIPETPGGQSRLNAIWNQIVDKVSRMNGRAFALSSNKAGDPYFYIVEGTRIEH
;
A
#
# COMPACT_ATOMS: atom_id res chain seq x y z
N MET A 1 19.64 -20.54 -12.02
CA MET A 1 18.56 -19.93 -11.21
C MET A 1 17.22 -20.59 -11.57
N LYS A 2 16.58 -21.33 -10.65
CA LYS A 2 15.24 -21.91 -10.90
C LYS A 2 14.23 -20.78 -11.16
N GLN A 3 13.53 -20.82 -12.29
CA GLN A 3 12.50 -19.85 -12.64
C GLN A 3 11.39 -19.94 -11.58
N LYS A 4 11.15 -18.85 -10.84
CA LYS A 4 10.03 -18.82 -9.87
C LYS A 4 8.72 -18.91 -10.65
N SER A 5 7.84 -19.82 -10.23
CA SER A 5 6.56 -20.05 -10.91
C SER A 5 5.65 -18.82 -10.85
N SER A 6 4.74 -18.68 -11.82
CA SER A 6 3.70 -17.64 -11.83
C SER A 6 2.89 -17.64 -10.52
N PHE A 7 2.66 -18.81 -9.93
CA PHE A 7 1.95 -18.97 -8.67
C PHE A 7 2.66 -18.28 -7.49
N TYR A 8 3.99 -18.35 -7.42
CA TYR A 8 4.76 -17.67 -6.37
C TYR A 8 4.51 -16.16 -6.36
N TYR A 9 4.56 -15.51 -7.52
CA TYR A 9 4.36 -14.06 -7.63
C TYR A 9 2.92 -13.64 -7.35
N ARG A 10 1.94 -14.49 -7.72
CA ARG A 10 0.54 -14.27 -7.37
C ARG A 10 0.32 -14.35 -5.86
N TYR A 11 0.87 -15.38 -5.21
CA TYR A 11 0.83 -15.53 -3.75
C TYR A 11 1.48 -14.33 -3.05
N LEU A 12 2.69 -13.96 -3.47
CA LEU A 12 3.42 -12.82 -2.92
C LEU A 12 2.63 -11.51 -3.06
N SER A 13 2.00 -11.27 -4.21
CA SER A 13 1.16 -10.08 -4.43
C SER A 13 -0.05 -10.04 -3.48
N TRP A 14 -0.67 -11.19 -3.21
CA TRP A 14 -1.80 -11.28 -2.29
C TRP A 14 -1.37 -11.03 -0.84
N THR A 15 -0.27 -11.63 -0.40
CA THR A 15 0.28 -11.42 0.96
C THR A 15 0.67 -9.96 1.17
N GLN A 16 1.40 -9.35 0.23
CA GLN A 16 1.76 -7.93 0.33
C GLN A 16 0.55 -7.01 0.33
N LYS A 17 -0.52 -7.35 -0.42
CA LYS A 17 -1.78 -6.61 -0.37
C LYS A 17 -2.38 -6.61 1.04
N ARG A 18 -2.47 -7.77 1.68
CA ARG A 18 -3.02 -7.89 3.05
C ARG A 18 -2.17 -7.13 4.06
N GLU A 19 -0.84 -7.28 3.98
CA GLU A 19 0.09 -6.65 4.90
C GLU A 19 0.09 -5.13 4.77
N LEU A 20 0.01 -4.60 3.54
CA LEU A 20 -0.08 -3.15 3.33
C LEU A 20 -1.41 -2.58 3.80
N VAL A 21 -2.53 -3.27 3.57
CA VAL A 21 -3.84 -2.81 4.08
C VAL A 21 -3.77 -2.70 5.60
N SER A 22 -3.33 -3.77 6.28
CA SER A 22 -3.20 -3.78 7.75
C SER A 22 -2.22 -2.72 8.27
N PHE A 23 -1.16 -2.40 7.52
CA PHE A 23 -0.20 -1.34 7.89
C PHE A 23 -0.80 0.07 7.79
N ILE A 24 -1.69 0.29 6.83
CA ILE A 24 -2.29 1.61 6.57
C ILE A 24 -3.50 1.85 7.48
N GLU A 25 -4.27 0.80 7.78
CA GLU A 25 -5.44 0.89 8.65
C GLU A 25 -5.08 1.39 10.05
N GLN A 26 -5.96 2.22 10.62
CA GLN A 26 -5.84 2.67 11.99
C GLN A 26 -6.40 1.65 12.97
N PRO A 27 -5.76 1.47 14.14
CA PRO A 27 -6.27 0.56 15.16
C PRO A 27 -7.61 1.06 15.70
N LEU A 28 -8.62 0.20 15.62
CA LEU A 28 -9.97 0.49 16.14
C LEU A 28 -10.16 -0.07 17.56
N ASP A 29 -9.40 -1.09 17.93
CA ASP A 29 -9.61 -1.89 19.15
C ASP A 29 -9.39 -1.07 20.44
N ASN A 30 -8.58 -0.01 20.36
CA ASN A 30 -8.26 0.86 21.49
C ASN A 30 -9.18 2.11 21.57
N LEU A 31 -10.16 2.24 20.67
CA LEU A 31 -11.04 3.40 20.59
C LEU A 31 -12.45 3.05 21.09
N PRO A 32 -13.06 3.85 21.99
CA PRO A 32 -14.45 3.63 22.40
C PRO A 32 -15.38 3.66 21.18
N LYS A 33 -16.16 2.59 20.97
CA LYS A 33 -17.11 2.49 19.86
C LYS A 33 -18.07 3.68 19.87
N GLY A 34 -18.24 4.32 18.70
CA GLY A 34 -19.10 5.48 18.54
C GLY A 34 -18.48 6.83 18.90
N SER A 35 -17.27 6.85 19.48
CA SER A 35 -16.51 8.10 19.66
C SER A 35 -16.16 8.76 18.33
N ALA A 36 -15.90 10.07 18.34
CA ALA A 36 -15.48 10.82 17.15
C ALA A 36 -14.22 10.19 16.52
N ALA A 37 -13.22 9.85 17.35
CA ALA A 37 -11.99 9.20 16.92
C ALA A 37 -12.24 7.82 16.28
N TYR A 38 -13.11 6.99 16.89
CA TYR A 38 -13.51 5.70 16.32
C TYR A 38 -14.16 5.87 14.95
N ASN A 39 -15.11 6.80 14.82
CA ASN A 39 -15.83 7.03 13.58
C ASN A 39 -14.91 7.55 12.46
N GLU A 40 -13.95 8.42 12.79
CA GLU A 40 -12.95 8.89 11.82
C GLU A 40 -12.03 7.77 11.35
N ALA A 41 -11.49 6.97 12.29
CA ALA A 41 -10.65 5.83 11.97
C ALA A 41 -11.40 4.78 11.15
N TYR A 42 -12.65 4.46 11.54
CA TYR A 42 -13.51 3.54 10.82
C TYR A 42 -13.80 4.02 9.39
N LYS A 43 -14.17 5.30 9.22
CA LYS A 43 -14.37 5.90 7.90
C LYS A 43 -13.09 5.80 7.08
N PHE A 44 -11.95 6.21 7.62
CA PHE A 44 -10.67 6.11 6.92
C PHE A 44 -10.39 4.67 6.46
N ASN A 45 -10.44 3.69 7.37
CA ASN A 45 -10.18 2.28 7.06
C ASN A 45 -11.12 1.75 5.97
N SER A 46 -12.41 2.14 5.96
CA SER A 46 -13.37 1.71 4.94
C SER A 46 -12.99 2.16 3.51
N TYR A 47 -12.22 3.25 3.38
CA TYR A 47 -11.74 3.78 2.11
C TYR A 47 -10.37 3.22 1.71
N ILE A 48 -9.60 2.65 2.63
CA ILE A 48 -8.28 2.05 2.32
C ILE A 48 -8.49 0.77 1.50
N LYS A 49 -8.54 0.95 0.19
CA LYS A 49 -8.64 -0.13 -0.78
C LYS A 49 -7.41 -0.13 -1.67
N MET A 50 -6.70 -1.25 -1.62
CA MET A 50 -5.64 -1.55 -2.57
C MET A 50 -6.26 -1.96 -3.91
N SER A 51 -6.27 -1.00 -4.84
CA SER A 51 -6.73 -1.21 -6.22
C SER A 51 -5.85 -2.22 -6.94
N LYS A 52 -4.54 -2.16 -6.68
CA LYS A 52 -3.58 -3.07 -7.30
C LYS A 52 -2.36 -3.29 -6.41
N VAL A 53 -1.94 -4.55 -6.28
CA VAL A 53 -0.60 -4.93 -5.82
C VAL A 53 -0.14 -6.02 -6.78
N LYS A 54 0.92 -5.76 -7.53
CA LYS A 54 1.44 -6.66 -8.54
C LYS A 54 2.94 -6.75 -8.40
N VAL A 55 3.42 -7.93 -8.03
CA VAL A 55 4.85 -8.25 -7.97
C VAL A 55 5.17 -9.19 -9.11
N LYS A 56 6.19 -8.86 -9.90
CA LYS A 56 6.79 -9.72 -10.92
C LYS A 56 8.27 -9.87 -10.62
N LYS A 57 8.96 -10.73 -11.39
CA LYS A 57 10.41 -10.92 -11.26
C LYS A 57 11.21 -9.62 -11.31
N ASN A 58 10.85 -8.71 -12.23
CA ASN A 58 11.62 -7.50 -12.54
C ASN A 58 10.86 -6.19 -12.29
N LYS A 59 9.57 -6.25 -11.92
CA LYS A 59 8.73 -5.07 -11.71
C LYS A 59 7.83 -5.25 -10.48
N ILE A 60 7.61 -4.16 -9.75
CA ILE A 60 6.54 -4.04 -8.76
C ILE A 60 5.64 -2.84 -9.12
N GLU A 61 4.35 -2.98 -8.83
CA GLU A 61 3.37 -1.90 -8.97
C GLU A 61 2.32 -2.02 -7.84
N VAL A 62 2.16 -0.95 -7.07
CA VAL A 62 1.17 -0.81 -6.00
C VAL A 62 0.34 0.43 -6.31
N LYS A 63 -0.99 0.28 -6.31
CA LYS A 63 -1.95 1.38 -6.45
C LYS A 63 -2.89 1.40 -5.24
N ILE A 64 -2.86 2.52 -4.53
CA ILE A 64 -3.68 2.78 -3.34
C ILE A 64 -4.73 3.81 -3.73
N ARG A 65 -6.01 3.51 -3.49
CA ARG A 65 -7.09 4.48 -3.75
C ARG A 65 -6.95 5.66 -2.79
N ILE A 66 -7.04 6.87 -3.33
CA ILE A 66 -7.09 8.10 -2.53
C ILE A 66 -8.47 8.16 -1.87
N PRO A 67 -8.55 8.33 -0.54
CA PRO A 67 -9.83 8.53 0.14
C PRO A 67 -10.56 9.75 -0.40
N GLU A 68 -11.88 9.66 -0.53
CA GLU A 68 -12.73 10.76 -1.06
C GLU A 68 -12.86 11.92 -0.07
N THR A 69 -12.51 11.72 1.20
CA THR A 69 -12.56 12.77 2.22
C THR A 69 -11.23 13.52 2.32
N PRO A 70 -11.24 14.87 2.44
CA PRO A 70 -10.01 15.65 2.60
C PRO A 70 -9.15 15.20 3.79
N GLY A 71 -9.79 14.84 4.91
CA GLY A 71 -9.11 14.29 6.08
C GLY A 71 -8.43 12.95 5.80
N GLY A 72 -9.08 12.06 5.04
CA GLY A 72 -8.48 10.79 4.64
C GLY A 72 -7.30 10.97 3.68
N GLN A 73 -7.42 11.89 2.72
CA GLN A 73 -6.32 12.23 1.82
C GLN A 73 -5.12 12.81 2.59
N SER A 74 -5.35 13.74 3.51
CA SER A 74 -4.31 14.31 4.37
C SER A 74 -3.60 13.24 5.20
N ARG A 75 -4.36 12.30 5.79
CA ARG A 75 -3.81 11.17 6.56
C ARG A 75 -2.95 10.26 5.68
N LEU A 76 -3.44 9.86 4.50
CA LEU A 76 -2.67 9.03 3.57
C LEU A 76 -1.39 9.73 3.11
N ASN A 77 -1.44 11.05 2.87
CA ASN A 77 -0.27 11.86 2.56
C ASN A 77 0.77 11.86 3.67
N ALA A 78 0.34 11.97 4.93
CA ALA A 78 1.24 12.03 6.09
C ALA A 78 2.06 10.75 6.28
N ILE A 79 1.50 9.58 5.94
CA ILE A 79 2.18 8.28 6.07
C ILE A 79 2.80 7.76 4.76
N TRP A 80 2.71 8.52 3.66
CA TRP A 80 3.10 8.05 2.32
C TRP A 80 4.54 7.52 2.25
N ASN A 81 5.50 8.25 2.81
CA ASN A 81 6.91 7.83 2.81
C ASN A 81 7.11 6.51 3.58
N GLN A 82 6.34 6.29 4.65
CA GLN A 82 6.38 5.04 5.42
C GLN A 82 5.80 3.87 4.61
N ILE A 83 4.76 4.11 3.81
CA ILE A 83 4.19 3.12 2.88
C ILE A 83 5.23 2.73 1.83
N VAL A 84 5.92 3.70 1.20
CA VAL A 84 6.97 3.44 0.21
C VAL A 84 8.10 2.59 0.81
N ASP A 85 8.56 2.93 2.02
CA ASP A 85 9.59 2.15 2.72
C ASP A 85 9.09 0.73 3.09
N LYS A 86 7.82 0.60 3.53
CA LYS A 86 7.21 -0.71 3.78
C LYS A 86 7.20 -1.58 2.52
N VAL A 87 6.81 -1.03 1.36
CA VAL A 87 6.88 -1.72 0.06
C VAL A 87 8.31 -2.18 -0.24
N SER A 88 9.30 -1.32 -0.02
CA SER A 88 10.71 -1.67 -0.20
C SER A 88 11.14 -2.85 0.68
N ARG A 89 10.84 -2.78 1.98
CA ARG A 89 11.22 -3.82 2.96
C ARG A 89 10.56 -5.17 2.69
N MET A 90 9.27 -5.20 2.37
CA MET A 90 8.57 -6.46 2.02
C MET A 90 9.16 -7.17 0.80
N ASN A 91 9.91 -6.45 -0.03
CA ASN A 91 10.58 -6.98 -1.22
C ASN A 91 12.10 -7.10 -1.02
N GLY A 92 12.59 -7.06 0.22
CA GLY A 92 14.01 -7.16 0.55
C GLY A 92 14.86 -6.06 -0.07
N ARG A 93 14.27 -4.87 -0.32
CA ARG A 93 14.90 -3.74 -1.01
C ARG A 93 15.46 -4.08 -2.39
N ALA A 94 14.94 -5.13 -3.03
CA ALA A 94 15.42 -5.62 -4.33
C ALA A 94 14.98 -4.75 -5.53
N PHE A 95 14.20 -3.69 -5.30
CA PHE A 95 13.66 -2.81 -6.34
C PHE A 95 14.06 -1.36 -6.07
N ALA A 96 14.48 -0.65 -7.12
CA ALA A 96 14.54 0.79 -7.11
C ALA A 96 13.11 1.32 -7.25
N LEU A 97 12.58 1.96 -6.21
CA LEU A 97 11.20 2.42 -6.16
C LEU A 97 11.07 3.87 -6.60
N SER A 98 10.02 4.17 -7.36
CA SER A 98 9.48 5.50 -7.59
C SER A 98 8.07 5.58 -7.01
N SER A 99 7.66 6.78 -6.59
CA SER A 99 6.32 7.00 -6.05
C SER A 99 5.72 8.26 -6.63
N ASN A 100 4.45 8.20 -7.03
CA ASN A 100 3.75 9.31 -7.66
C ASN A 100 2.40 9.55 -6.97
N LYS A 101 2.19 10.79 -6.52
CA LYS A 101 0.94 11.29 -5.93
C LYS A 101 0.14 12.21 -6.86
N ALA A 102 0.75 12.66 -7.96
CA ALA A 102 0.20 13.66 -8.88
C ALA A 102 -0.21 13.09 -10.24
N GLY A 103 0.17 11.85 -10.55
CA GLY A 103 -0.07 11.24 -11.87
C GLY A 103 -1.48 10.69 -12.08
N ASP A 104 -2.27 10.50 -11.02
CA ASP A 104 -3.63 9.96 -11.10
C ASP A 104 -4.50 10.60 -9.99
N PRO A 105 -5.67 11.17 -10.33
CA PRO A 105 -6.52 11.85 -9.37
C PRO A 105 -7.23 10.91 -8.38
N TYR A 106 -7.22 9.60 -8.64
CA TYR A 106 -7.90 8.59 -7.83
C TYR A 106 -6.93 7.68 -7.09
N PHE A 107 -5.65 7.62 -7.49
CA PHE A 107 -4.69 6.67 -6.95
C PHE A 107 -3.33 7.30 -6.64
N TYR A 108 -2.75 6.92 -5.50
CA TYR A 108 -1.32 7.03 -5.28
C TYR A 108 -0.63 5.74 -5.72
N ILE A 109 0.51 5.89 -6.39
CA ILE A 109 1.17 4.79 -7.08
C ILE A 109 2.60 4.66 -6.59
N VAL A 110 3.01 3.43 -6.28
CA VAL A 110 4.42 3.04 -6.10
C VAL A 110 4.76 2.06 -7.21
N GLU A 111 5.79 2.36 -7.99
CA GLU A 111 6.34 1.47 -8.99
C GLU A 111 7.80 1.17 -8.66
N GLY A 112 8.32 0.08 -9.20
CA GLY A 112 9.74 -0.18 -9.09
C GLY A 112 10.24 -1.21 -10.07
N THR A 113 11.50 -1.07 -10.44
CA THR A 113 12.26 -2.00 -11.27
C THR A 113 13.31 -2.69 -10.42
N ARG A 114 13.58 -3.97 -10.74
CA ARG A 114 14.54 -4.75 -9.97
C ARG A 114 15.94 -4.17 -10.14
N ILE A 115 16.68 -4.07 -9.05
CA ILE A 115 18.09 -3.69 -9.06
C ILE A 115 18.87 -4.89 -9.63
N GLU A 116 19.54 -4.67 -10.74
CA GLU A 116 20.50 -5.64 -11.29
C GLU A 116 21.82 -5.45 -10.55
N HIS A 117 22.36 -6.55 -10.03
CA HIS A 117 23.69 -6.62 -9.41
C HIS A 117 24.64 -7.29 -10.38
#